data_AF-A0A956EW47-F1
#
_entry.id   AF-A0A956EW47-F1
#
_cell.length_a   1.000
_cell.length_b   1.000
_cell.length_c   1.000
_cell.angle_alpha   90.00
_cell.angle_beta   90.00
_cell.angle_gamma   90.00
#
_symmetry.space_group_name_H-M   'P 1'
#
loop_
_entity.id
_entity.type
_entity.pdbx_description
1 polymer ?
#
loop_
_entity_poly.entity_id
_entity_poly.type
_entity_poly.pdbx_seq_one_letter_code
_entity_poly.pdbx_strand_id
1 'polypeptide(L)'
;MGRVAWYWGWAVTLGLLSACGEPSNPQVPPPPPPLPTVVSEPAPFVPTWENLDPQGLAGYVEAQAIARLAEVAPDLQTARFAEYAKQPDSAPELSGRASEQVLNLAVVKLSRGELDAAEGLVRWVRVRAKNRNSAFTGTTLLCVIAKRRAGDDRQVQVEAIKPVLAELPRARLGSATVVFQVFQEQKQLDARVEQLKQGLLSLDSASSALVFSQVLPDVVRGRAAFLEAVEGVRKNQQALPPEPDFDFKTVDLAKARDSKPVVVGVWDLGTNTELFKKQLFKNRAELANGKDDDGNGQVDDLGGLVDEAPNTKLLFEPDPKVLEEYKPFLRGIMDLRAGIANSEAAQKVLALMRGVSNAKELERLEQSLDAIGEWAHGTHVAGLLLAGIPKAQLVVFRSAWAGEARPYHHRGPTDEELAGERKNMDAVAA
;
A
#
# COMPACT_ATOMS: atom_id res chain seq x y z
N MET A 1 -1.41 -0.43 -24.52
CA MET A 1 -1.92 0.50 -23.50
C MET A 1 -1.38 0.06 -22.15
N GLY A 2 -0.59 0.91 -21.51
CA GLY A 2 0.25 0.56 -20.36
C GLY A 2 -0.57 0.30 -19.09
N ARG A 3 -0.22 -0.78 -18.38
CA ARG A 3 -0.82 -1.18 -17.11
C ARG A 3 -0.39 -0.20 -16.01
N VAL A 4 -1.35 0.43 -15.35
CA VAL A 4 -1.15 1.24 -14.15
C VAL A 4 -1.90 0.51 -13.03
N ALA A 5 -1.15 -0.23 -12.21
CA ALA A 5 -1.64 -0.75 -10.94
C ALA A 5 -1.05 0.15 -9.84
N TRP A 6 -1.92 0.79 -9.07
CA TRP A 6 -1.54 1.53 -7.87
C TRP A 6 -1.36 0.52 -6.74
N TYR A 7 -0.14 -0.02 -6.58
CA TYR A 7 0.19 -0.88 -5.45
C TYR A 7 0.47 -0.04 -4.21
N TRP A 8 -0.49 -0.02 -3.28
CA TRP A 8 -0.24 0.18 -1.86
C TRP A 8 -0.55 -1.16 -1.18
N GLY A 9 0.47 -1.94 -0.79
CA GLY A 9 0.27 -3.14 0.04
C GLY A 9 1.09 -4.38 -0.33
N TRP A 10 2.23 -4.58 0.37
CA TRP A 10 2.74 -5.81 1.01
C TRP A 10 2.27 -7.19 0.48
N ALA A 11 3.20 -8.04 0.01
CA ALA A 11 2.94 -9.37 -0.57
C ALA A 11 3.93 -10.46 -0.10
N VAL A 12 3.44 -11.62 0.39
CA VAL A 12 4.12 -12.94 0.33
C VAL A 12 3.11 -14.11 0.41
N THR A 13 3.34 -15.14 -0.41
CA THR A 13 2.60 -16.43 -0.51
C THR A 13 3.47 -17.59 0.01
N LEU A 14 2.87 -18.65 0.59
CA LEU A 14 3.56 -19.91 0.91
C LEU A 14 2.78 -21.12 0.34
N GLY A 15 3.52 -22.06 -0.25
CA GLY A 15 3.01 -23.27 -0.88
C GLY A 15 2.74 -24.43 0.07
N LEU A 16 1.74 -25.24 -0.28
CA LEU A 16 1.35 -26.49 0.36
C LEU A 16 2.14 -27.67 -0.21
N LEU A 17 2.57 -28.58 0.67
CA LEU A 17 2.76 -29.99 0.36
C LEU A 17 1.99 -30.83 1.38
N SER A 18 1.03 -31.61 0.90
CA SER A 18 0.32 -32.64 1.65
C SER A 18 1.04 -33.98 1.52
N ALA A 19 1.11 -34.74 2.61
CA ALA A 19 1.11 -36.19 2.58
C ALA A 19 0.37 -36.73 3.82
N CYS A 20 -0.75 -37.41 3.57
CA CYS A 20 -1.48 -38.19 4.57
C CYS A 20 -0.86 -39.59 4.70
N GLY A 21 -0.87 -40.15 5.91
CA GLY A 21 -0.63 -41.56 6.20
C GLY A 21 -1.17 -41.90 7.59
N GLU A 22 -2.10 -42.87 7.64
CA GLU A 22 -2.90 -43.31 8.79
C GLU A 22 -2.12 -44.06 9.89
N PRO A 23 -2.73 -44.24 11.10
CA PRO A 23 -2.05 -44.76 12.27
C PRO A 23 -2.08 -46.30 12.36
N SER A 24 -0.93 -46.91 12.67
CA SER A 24 -0.85 -48.31 13.12
C SER A 24 -0.20 -48.39 14.50
N ASN A 25 -0.91 -48.96 15.47
CA ASN A 25 -0.48 -49.23 16.85
C ASN A 25 0.44 -50.48 16.92
N PRO A 26 1.17 -50.77 18.02
CA PRO A 26 2.60 -50.95 17.99
C PRO A 26 3.02 -52.42 18.20
N GLN A 27 4.06 -52.87 17.50
CA GLN A 27 4.86 -54.01 17.94
C GLN A 27 6.20 -53.48 18.44
N VAL A 28 6.53 -53.80 19.70
CA VAL A 28 7.81 -53.46 20.33
C VAL A 28 8.91 -54.33 19.69
N PRO A 29 9.86 -53.76 18.94
CA PRO A 29 11.02 -54.50 18.46
C PRO A 29 12.08 -54.61 19.58
N PRO A 30 12.96 -55.62 19.54
CA PRO A 30 14.08 -55.73 20.47
C PRO A 30 15.02 -54.51 20.36
N PRO A 31 15.76 -54.16 21.43
CA PRO A 31 16.59 -52.97 21.45
C PRO A 31 17.67 -53.05 20.36
N PRO A 32 17.84 -52.00 19.54
CA PRO A 32 18.89 -51.96 18.53
C PRO A 32 20.28 -51.84 19.21
N PRO A 33 21.35 -52.31 18.54
CA PRO A 33 22.71 -52.07 19.00
C PRO A 33 22.95 -50.55 19.16
N PRO A 34 23.84 -50.13 20.07
CA PRO A 34 24.11 -48.72 20.29
C PRO A 34 24.53 -48.07 18.96
N LEU A 35 23.78 -47.06 18.54
CA LEU A 35 24.04 -46.33 17.32
C LEU A 35 25.40 -45.61 17.45
N PRO A 36 26.21 -45.56 16.38
CA PRO A 36 27.39 -44.70 16.36
C PRO A 36 26.94 -43.27 16.64
N THR A 37 27.74 -42.55 17.43
CA THR A 37 27.52 -41.15 17.75
C THR A 37 27.50 -40.33 16.46
N VAL A 38 26.32 -40.16 15.88
CA VAL A 38 26.11 -39.21 14.79
C VAL A 38 26.23 -37.85 15.43
N VAL A 39 27.35 -37.17 15.17
CA VAL A 39 27.46 -35.73 15.38
C VAL A 39 26.44 -35.14 14.40
N SER A 40 25.21 -34.91 14.87
CA SER A 40 24.19 -34.22 14.12
C SER A 40 24.76 -32.86 13.74
N GLU A 41 24.97 -32.62 12.45
CA GLU A 41 25.22 -31.26 11.96
C GLU A 41 24.12 -30.36 12.54
N PRO A 42 24.47 -29.21 13.14
CA PRO A 42 23.46 -28.31 13.68
C PRO A 42 22.47 -27.98 12.57
N ALA A 43 21.18 -28.13 12.87
CA ALA A 43 20.11 -27.83 11.92
C ALA A 43 20.35 -26.43 11.33
N PRO A 44 20.11 -26.23 10.02
CA PRO A 44 20.33 -24.93 9.38
C PRO A 44 19.58 -23.85 10.16
N PHE A 45 20.26 -22.75 10.48
CA PHE A 45 19.67 -21.63 11.18
C PHE A 45 18.50 -21.09 10.36
N VAL A 46 17.28 -21.16 10.91
CA VAL A 46 16.09 -20.56 10.33
C VAL A 46 15.83 -19.25 11.07
N PRO A 47 15.94 -18.09 10.40
CA PRO A 47 15.61 -16.80 11.02
C PRO A 47 14.14 -16.80 11.48
N THR A 48 13.89 -16.34 12.70
CA THR A 48 12.56 -16.10 13.27
C THR A 48 12.54 -14.73 13.96
N TRP A 49 11.37 -14.19 14.26
CA TRP A 49 11.27 -12.91 14.95
C TRP A 49 11.96 -12.90 16.32
N GLU A 50 11.97 -14.02 17.02
CA GLU A 50 12.54 -14.16 18.37
C GLU A 50 14.08 -14.16 18.36
N ASN A 51 14.71 -14.54 17.24
CA ASN A 51 16.15 -14.71 17.15
C ASN A 51 16.87 -13.60 16.36
N LEU A 52 16.13 -12.61 15.85
CA LEU A 52 16.69 -11.46 15.13
C LEU A 52 16.74 -10.21 16.01
N ASP A 53 17.96 -9.78 16.35
CA ASP A 53 18.20 -8.43 16.85
C ASP A 53 18.14 -7.39 15.70
N PRO A 54 18.29 -6.09 15.95
CA PRO A 54 18.25 -5.08 14.88
C PRO A 54 19.28 -5.29 13.76
N GLN A 55 20.46 -5.83 14.05
CA GLN A 55 21.49 -6.10 13.05
C GLN A 55 21.18 -7.37 12.25
N GLY A 56 20.69 -8.41 12.93
CA GLY A 56 20.18 -9.63 12.32
C GLY A 56 19.00 -9.33 11.38
N LEU A 57 18.07 -8.47 11.80
CA LEU A 57 16.95 -8.03 10.97
C LEU A 57 17.44 -7.29 9.72
N ALA A 58 18.39 -6.37 9.86
CA ALA A 58 19.00 -5.68 8.73
C ALA A 58 19.73 -6.65 7.78
N GLY A 59 20.44 -7.65 8.32
CA GLY A 59 21.08 -8.71 7.55
C GLY A 59 20.09 -9.59 6.79
N TYR A 60 18.97 -9.95 7.43
CA TYR A 60 17.88 -10.70 6.78
C TYR A 60 17.28 -9.91 5.62
N VAL A 61 16.94 -8.63 5.83
CA VAL A 61 16.39 -7.76 4.77
C VAL A 61 17.37 -7.60 3.62
N GLU A 62 18.67 -7.41 3.91
CA GLU A 62 19.71 -7.30 2.89
C GLU A 62 19.81 -8.56 2.03
N ALA A 63 19.90 -9.73 2.66
CA ALA A 63 20.02 -11.01 1.96
C ALA A 63 18.79 -11.29 1.07
N GLN A 64 17.59 -11.07 1.60
CA GLN A 64 16.34 -11.29 0.87
C GLN A 64 16.16 -10.29 -0.28
N ALA A 65 16.49 -9.00 -0.07
CA ALA A 65 16.43 -7.99 -1.13
C ALA A 65 17.43 -8.28 -2.27
N ILE A 66 18.65 -8.74 -1.93
CA ILE A 66 19.65 -9.16 -2.92
C ILE A 66 19.16 -10.38 -3.71
N ALA A 67 18.61 -11.40 -3.03
CA ALA A 67 18.06 -12.58 -3.68
C ALA A 67 16.93 -12.19 -4.66
N ARG A 68 16.00 -11.34 -4.21
CA ARG A 68 14.90 -10.86 -5.05
C ARG A 68 15.39 -10.01 -6.22
N LEU A 69 16.44 -9.21 -6.06
CA LEU A 69 17.08 -8.47 -7.15
C LEU A 69 17.66 -9.39 -8.22
N ALA A 70 18.32 -10.49 -7.82
CA ALA A 70 18.85 -11.46 -8.76
C ALA A 70 17.74 -12.09 -9.63
N GLU A 71 16.53 -12.23 -9.10
CA GLU A 71 15.37 -12.73 -9.84
C GLU A 71 14.76 -11.67 -10.79
N VAL A 72 14.53 -10.45 -10.29
CA VAL A 72 13.78 -9.42 -11.04
C VAL A 72 14.66 -8.52 -11.92
N ALA A 73 15.98 -8.56 -11.73
CA ALA A 73 16.97 -7.80 -12.46
C ALA A 73 18.32 -8.58 -12.52
N PRO A 74 18.38 -9.75 -13.16
CA PRO A 74 19.57 -10.61 -13.17
C PRO A 74 20.83 -9.96 -13.76
N ASP A 75 20.65 -8.99 -14.67
CA ASP A 75 21.76 -8.24 -15.28
C ASP A 75 22.39 -7.21 -14.33
N LEU A 76 21.74 -6.95 -13.19
CA LEU A 76 22.15 -5.93 -12.24
C LEU A 76 23.22 -6.48 -11.29
N GLN A 77 24.46 -6.02 -11.49
CA GLN A 77 25.61 -6.49 -10.71
C GLN A 77 25.63 -5.87 -9.30
N THR A 78 25.25 -6.64 -8.28
CA THR A 78 25.23 -6.22 -6.85
C THR A 78 26.58 -5.73 -6.34
N ALA A 79 27.67 -6.32 -6.81
CA ALA A 79 29.04 -5.89 -6.50
C ALA A 79 29.35 -4.44 -6.90
N ARG A 80 28.61 -3.87 -7.86
CA ARG A 80 28.78 -2.50 -8.34
C ARG A 80 27.82 -1.50 -7.69
N PHE A 81 27.03 -1.89 -6.70
CA PHE A 81 26.03 -0.99 -6.11
C PHE A 81 26.67 0.24 -5.45
N ALA A 82 27.84 0.09 -4.86
CA ALA A 82 28.59 1.22 -4.32
C ALA A 82 29.01 2.23 -5.41
N GLU A 83 29.30 1.76 -6.62
CA GLU A 83 29.59 2.61 -7.78
C GLU A 83 28.31 3.30 -8.28
N TYR A 84 27.22 2.54 -8.45
CA TYR A 84 25.92 3.05 -8.88
C TYR A 84 25.38 4.11 -7.92
N ALA A 85 25.53 3.90 -6.61
CA ALA A 85 25.12 4.85 -5.57
C ALA A 85 25.95 6.16 -5.61
N LYS A 86 27.23 6.08 -6.00
CA LYS A 86 28.10 7.27 -6.16
C LYS A 86 27.83 8.03 -7.45
N GLN A 87 27.36 7.35 -8.49
CA GLN A 87 27.12 7.94 -9.81
C GLN A 87 25.73 7.55 -10.36
N PRO A 88 24.65 8.00 -9.70
CA PRO A 88 23.28 7.55 -9.99
C PRO A 88 22.84 7.84 -11.44
N ASP A 89 23.33 8.93 -12.05
CA ASP A 89 23.00 9.28 -13.44
C ASP A 89 23.54 8.28 -14.46
N SER A 90 24.68 7.65 -14.15
CA SER A 90 25.34 6.66 -15.00
C SER A 90 24.91 5.22 -14.70
N ALA A 91 24.16 5.02 -13.62
CA ALA A 91 23.78 3.70 -13.16
C ALA A 91 22.73 3.05 -14.07
N PRO A 92 22.58 1.71 -14.04
CA PRO A 92 21.56 1.02 -14.80
C PRO A 92 20.14 1.52 -14.49
N GLU A 93 19.24 1.41 -15.46
CA GLU A 93 17.82 1.68 -15.30
C GLU A 93 17.16 0.63 -14.39
N LEU A 94 16.18 1.02 -13.57
CA LEU A 94 15.50 0.15 -12.61
C LEU A 94 14.02 -0.05 -12.99
N SER A 95 13.58 -1.32 -12.98
CA SER A 95 12.15 -1.65 -13.00
C SER A 95 11.48 -1.27 -11.67
N GLY A 96 10.14 -1.30 -11.60
CA GLY A 96 9.41 -1.05 -10.35
C GLY A 96 9.85 -2.01 -9.24
N ARG A 97 9.84 -3.31 -9.52
CA ARG A 97 10.27 -4.36 -8.57
C ARG A 97 11.73 -4.19 -8.15
N ALA A 98 12.64 -3.86 -9.08
CA ALA A 98 14.03 -3.62 -8.73
C ALA A 98 14.21 -2.36 -7.86
N SER A 99 13.44 -1.30 -8.14
CA SER A 99 13.47 -0.05 -7.37
C SER A 99 13.08 -0.28 -5.90
N GLU A 100 12.05 -1.10 -5.64
CA GLU A 100 11.64 -1.48 -4.29
C GLU A 100 12.76 -2.17 -3.52
N GLN A 101 13.47 -3.11 -4.15
CA GLN A 101 14.55 -3.81 -3.49
C GLN A 101 15.79 -2.92 -3.24
N VAL A 102 16.10 -2.01 -4.16
CA VAL A 102 17.16 -1.01 -3.93
C VAL A 102 16.79 -0.08 -2.76
N LEU A 103 15.51 0.25 -2.58
CA LEU A 103 15.05 1.02 -1.41
C LEU A 103 15.15 0.22 -0.12
N ASN A 104 14.83 -1.08 -0.12
CA ASN A 104 15.07 -1.95 1.04
C ASN A 104 16.55 -1.95 1.45
N LEU A 105 17.46 -2.00 0.48
CA LEU A 105 18.89 -1.87 0.74
C LEU A 105 19.27 -0.48 1.27
N ALA A 106 18.65 0.59 0.79
CA ALA A 106 18.86 1.92 1.35
C ALA A 106 18.43 2.02 2.82
N VAL A 107 17.34 1.36 3.21
CA VAL A 107 16.90 1.25 4.62
C VAL A 107 17.94 0.52 5.45
N VAL A 108 18.48 -0.61 4.97
CA VAL A 108 19.56 -1.37 5.63
C VAL A 108 20.79 -0.49 5.84
N LYS A 109 21.22 0.24 4.79
CA LYS A 109 22.37 1.15 4.90
C LYS A 109 22.12 2.26 5.90
N LEU A 110 20.92 2.82 5.91
CA LEU A 110 20.54 3.84 6.89
C LEU A 110 20.52 3.28 8.32
N SER A 111 19.98 2.07 8.54
CA SER A 111 19.93 1.46 9.88
C SER A 111 21.32 1.15 10.45
N ARG A 112 22.31 0.91 9.57
CA ARG A 112 23.73 0.72 9.94
C ARG A 112 24.52 2.03 10.09
N GLY A 113 23.89 3.19 9.84
CA GLY A 113 24.56 4.49 9.88
C GLY A 113 25.42 4.79 8.65
N GLU A 114 25.33 4.00 7.58
CA GLU A 114 26.02 4.20 6.30
C GLU A 114 25.29 5.28 5.46
N LEU A 115 25.28 6.53 5.94
CA LEU A 115 24.42 7.61 5.42
C LEU A 115 24.64 7.90 3.93
N ASP A 116 25.90 7.95 3.48
CA ASP A 116 26.23 8.25 2.08
C ASP A 116 25.81 7.12 1.13
N ALA A 117 25.98 5.87 1.56
CA ALA A 117 25.53 4.71 0.80
C ALA A 117 23.99 4.68 0.70
N ALA A 118 23.30 4.95 1.82
CA ALA A 118 21.85 5.01 1.85
C ALA A 118 21.31 6.11 0.93
N GLU A 119 21.87 7.33 1.00
CA GLU A 119 21.47 8.42 0.11
C GLU A 119 21.71 8.07 -1.35
N GLY A 120 22.90 7.57 -1.69
CA GLY A 120 23.23 7.22 -3.07
C GLY A 120 22.27 6.20 -3.69
N LEU A 121 21.84 5.20 -2.92
CA LEU A 121 20.84 4.22 -3.36
C LEU A 121 19.46 4.87 -3.58
N VAL A 122 19.01 5.77 -2.70
CA VAL A 122 17.74 6.49 -2.91
C VAL A 122 17.83 7.40 -4.15
N ARG A 123 18.94 8.11 -4.33
CA ARG A 123 19.17 8.99 -5.48
C ARG A 123 19.20 8.21 -6.78
N TRP A 124 19.85 7.04 -6.80
CA TRP A 124 19.81 6.13 -7.94
C TRP A 124 18.38 5.75 -8.32
N VAL A 125 17.54 5.35 -7.35
CA VAL A 125 16.13 5.04 -7.59
C VAL A 125 15.37 6.22 -8.18
N ARG A 126 15.55 7.43 -7.61
CA ARG A 126 14.85 8.63 -8.11
C ARG A 126 15.17 8.96 -9.56
N VAL A 127 16.42 8.80 -9.96
CA VAL A 127 16.90 9.17 -11.31
C VAL A 127 16.61 8.07 -12.33
N ARG A 128 16.71 6.79 -11.93
CA ARG A 128 16.78 5.67 -12.88
C ARG A 128 15.58 4.72 -12.85
N ALA A 129 14.61 4.92 -11.96
CA ALA A 129 13.39 4.14 -11.99
C ALA A 129 12.54 4.47 -13.24
N LYS A 130 12.05 3.44 -13.94
CA LYS A 130 11.13 3.59 -15.08
C LYS A 130 9.85 4.33 -14.71
N ASN A 131 9.40 4.19 -13.47
CA ASN A 131 8.20 4.83 -12.98
C ASN A 131 8.50 6.27 -12.57
N ARG A 132 7.91 7.25 -13.27
CA ARG A 132 8.08 8.69 -12.95
C ARG A 132 7.63 9.04 -11.53
N ASN A 133 6.71 8.28 -10.92
CA ASN A 133 6.32 8.49 -9.52
C ASN A 133 7.47 8.19 -8.54
N SER A 134 8.48 7.42 -8.94
CA SER A 134 9.64 7.09 -8.11
C SER A 134 10.62 8.25 -7.92
N ALA A 135 10.49 9.33 -8.71
CA ALA A 135 11.32 10.53 -8.61
C ALA A 135 11.30 11.18 -7.21
N PHE A 136 10.27 10.89 -6.41
CA PHE A 136 10.09 11.44 -5.06
C PHE A 136 10.11 10.36 -3.96
N THR A 137 10.37 9.11 -4.32
CA THR A 137 10.44 8.03 -3.33
C THR A 137 11.64 8.21 -2.41
N GLY A 138 11.55 7.66 -1.19
CA GLY A 138 12.62 7.77 -0.19
C GLY A 138 12.79 9.17 0.41
N THR A 139 11.81 10.08 0.24
CA THR A 139 11.88 11.43 0.85
C THR A 139 12.08 11.35 2.36
N THR A 140 11.38 10.44 3.05
CA THR A 140 11.58 10.20 4.48
C THR A 140 13.03 9.83 4.79
N LEU A 141 13.61 8.89 4.03
CA LEU A 141 14.99 8.43 4.22
C LEU A 141 15.98 9.59 4.04
N LEU A 142 15.84 10.38 2.98
CA LEU A 142 16.70 11.53 2.73
C LEU A 142 16.56 12.61 3.81
N CYS A 143 15.36 12.87 4.31
CA CYS A 143 15.18 13.81 5.42
C CYS A 143 15.80 13.31 6.72
N VAL A 144 15.68 12.00 7.02
CA VAL A 144 16.35 11.38 8.18
C VAL A 144 17.87 11.42 8.02
N ILE A 145 18.40 11.15 6.83
CA ILE A 145 19.83 11.29 6.52
C ILE A 145 20.30 12.72 6.74
N ALA A 146 19.59 13.71 6.20
CA ALA A 146 19.90 15.13 6.37
C ALA A 146 19.90 15.52 7.86
N LYS A 147 18.88 15.09 8.61
CA LYS A 147 18.80 15.30 10.06
C LYS A 147 20.00 14.68 10.78
N ARG A 148 20.33 13.41 10.49
CA ARG A 148 21.46 12.71 11.15
C ARG A 148 22.79 13.41 10.89
N ARG A 149 23.03 13.88 9.66
CA ARG A 149 24.24 14.66 9.33
C ARG A 149 24.29 16.01 10.04
N ALA A 150 23.14 16.64 10.27
CA ALA A 150 23.04 17.92 10.99
C ALA A 150 23.30 17.81 12.50
N GLY A 151 23.40 16.61 13.06
CA GLY A 151 23.58 16.41 14.51
C GLY A 151 22.33 16.76 15.30
N ASP A 152 22.48 17.27 16.52
CA ASP A 152 21.38 17.51 17.47
C ASP A 152 20.84 18.95 17.48
N ASP A 153 21.50 19.89 16.79
CA ASP A 153 21.02 21.28 16.73
C ASP A 153 19.76 21.37 15.86
N ARG A 154 18.65 21.78 16.47
CA ARG A 154 17.35 21.87 15.78
C ARG A 154 17.39 22.80 14.56
N GLN A 155 18.02 23.96 14.66
CA GLN A 155 18.02 24.92 13.56
C GLN A 155 18.88 24.41 12.40
N VAL A 156 20.02 23.79 12.70
CA VAL A 156 20.84 23.10 11.67
C VAL A 156 20.05 21.95 11.03
N GLN A 157 19.30 21.17 11.81
CA GLN A 157 18.41 20.12 11.27
C GLN A 157 17.34 20.69 10.34
N VAL A 158 16.68 21.78 10.72
CA VAL A 158 15.66 22.44 9.90
C VAL A 158 16.24 22.86 8.55
N GLU A 159 17.38 23.54 8.57
CA GLU A 159 18.05 24.00 7.34
C GLU A 159 18.57 22.83 6.48
N ALA A 160 18.94 21.71 7.09
CA ALA A 160 19.34 20.51 6.35
C ALA A 160 18.14 19.76 5.71
N ILE A 161 16.98 19.74 6.36
CA ILE A 161 15.77 19.04 5.87
C ILE A 161 15.08 19.83 4.75
N LYS A 162 15.05 21.16 4.84
CA LYS A 162 14.35 22.04 3.88
C LYS A 162 14.70 21.76 2.40
N PRO A 163 15.97 21.67 1.99
CA PRO A 163 16.32 21.38 0.60
C PRO A 163 15.73 20.07 0.09
N VAL A 164 15.74 19.01 0.91
CA VAL A 164 15.17 17.70 0.55
C VAL A 164 13.67 17.80 0.30
N LEU A 165 12.95 18.50 1.18
CA LEU A 165 11.51 18.72 1.03
C LEU A 165 11.18 19.65 -0.15
N ALA A 166 12.05 20.61 -0.47
CA ALA A 166 11.89 21.53 -1.58
C ALA A 166 12.02 20.85 -2.96
N GLU A 167 12.59 19.65 -3.03
CA GLU A 167 12.58 18.82 -4.25
C GLU A 167 11.17 18.35 -4.63
N LEU A 168 10.22 18.34 -3.68
CA LEU A 168 8.85 17.94 -3.93
C LEU A 168 8.07 19.08 -4.62
N PRO A 169 7.31 18.77 -5.69
CA PRO A 169 6.32 19.69 -6.24
C PRO A 169 5.32 20.14 -5.17
N ARG A 170 4.73 21.33 -5.34
CA ARG A 170 3.74 21.89 -4.40
C ARG A 170 2.60 20.90 -4.15
N ALA A 171 2.09 20.26 -5.20
CA ALA A 171 1.03 19.24 -5.11
C ALA A 171 1.46 17.96 -4.37
N ARG A 172 2.76 17.69 -4.22
CA ARG A 172 3.30 16.47 -3.58
C ARG A 172 3.80 16.69 -2.16
N LEU A 173 4.08 17.94 -1.75
CA LEU A 173 4.57 18.24 -0.40
C LEU A 173 3.57 17.76 0.67
N GLY A 174 2.29 18.06 0.49
CA GLY A 174 1.23 17.59 1.41
C GLY A 174 1.07 16.07 1.43
N SER A 175 1.48 15.38 0.37
CA SER A 175 1.32 13.94 0.17
C SER A 175 2.53 13.13 0.61
N ALA A 176 3.61 13.82 0.96
CA ALA A 176 4.86 13.15 1.26
C ALA A 176 4.71 12.34 2.54
N THR A 177 5.12 11.07 2.50
CA THR A 177 4.98 10.12 3.61
C THR A 177 5.55 10.68 4.92
N VAL A 178 6.64 11.44 4.84
CA VAL A 178 7.26 12.11 5.99
C VAL A 178 6.29 13.04 6.71
N VAL A 179 5.39 13.75 5.99
CA VAL A 179 4.40 14.66 6.60
C VAL A 179 3.40 13.88 7.46
N PHE A 180 3.05 12.66 7.06
CA PHE A 180 2.18 11.78 7.86
C PHE A 180 2.93 11.20 9.06
N GLN A 181 4.16 10.73 8.84
CA GLN A 181 4.99 10.06 9.86
C GLN A 181 5.36 10.99 11.02
N VAL A 182 5.48 12.30 10.77
CA VAL A 182 5.74 13.32 11.80
C VAL A 182 4.66 13.35 12.89
N PHE A 183 3.44 12.91 12.57
CA PHE A 183 2.32 12.86 13.53
C PHE A 183 2.24 11.54 14.30
N GLN A 184 3.15 10.59 14.08
CA GLN A 184 3.18 9.35 14.86
C GLN A 184 3.88 9.56 16.20
N GLU A 185 3.47 8.80 17.20
CA GLU A 185 4.12 8.71 18.52
C GLU A 185 5.00 7.47 18.64
N GLN A 186 6.03 7.50 19.50
CA GLN A 186 6.94 6.37 19.66
C GLN A 186 6.19 5.08 20.03
N LYS A 187 5.21 5.17 20.93
CA LYS A 187 4.35 4.03 21.31
C LYS A 187 3.60 3.43 20.13
N GLN A 188 3.20 4.25 19.15
CA GLN A 188 2.55 3.75 17.94
C GLN A 188 3.54 3.02 17.05
N LEU A 189 4.78 3.50 16.92
CA LEU A 189 5.84 2.79 16.20
C LEU A 189 6.14 1.43 16.85
N ASP A 190 6.28 1.41 18.18
CA ASP A 190 6.54 0.19 18.94
C ASP A 190 5.39 -0.82 18.76
N ALA A 191 4.14 -0.35 18.88
CA ALA A 191 2.94 -1.14 18.62
C ALA A 191 2.92 -1.75 17.21
N ARG A 192 3.35 -1.00 16.18
CA ARG A 192 3.43 -1.51 14.80
C ARG A 192 4.49 -2.60 14.65
N VAL A 193 5.65 -2.44 15.29
CA VAL A 193 6.69 -3.47 15.29
C VAL A 193 6.18 -4.76 15.93
N GLU A 194 5.49 -4.66 17.08
CA GLU A 194 4.93 -5.83 17.75
C GLU A 194 3.81 -6.49 16.91
N GLN A 195 2.97 -5.71 16.23
CA GLN A 195 1.97 -6.25 15.29
C GLN A 195 2.62 -7.02 14.14
N LEU A 196 3.69 -6.51 13.55
CA LEU A 196 4.40 -7.18 12.44
C LEU A 196 5.00 -8.52 12.86
N LYS A 197 5.50 -8.62 14.10
CA LYS A 197 6.07 -9.85 14.67
C LYS A 197 5.05 -10.95 14.91
N GLN A 198 3.75 -10.64 14.94
CA GLN A 198 2.69 -11.64 15.03
C GLN A 198 2.47 -12.40 13.71
N GLY A 199 2.95 -11.84 12.59
CA GLY A 199 2.86 -12.45 11.26
C GLY A 199 4.11 -13.23 10.86
N LEU A 200 4.08 -13.77 9.64
CA LEU A 200 5.24 -14.44 9.03
C LEU A 200 6.40 -13.46 8.85
N LEU A 201 7.62 -13.91 9.18
CA LEU A 201 8.85 -13.20 8.82
C LEU A 201 9.06 -13.33 7.30
N SER A 202 8.81 -12.24 6.60
CA SER A 202 9.02 -12.08 5.16
C SER A 202 9.91 -10.87 4.90
N LEU A 203 10.43 -10.74 3.67
CA LEU A 203 11.20 -9.55 3.28
C LEU A 203 10.42 -8.27 3.55
N ASP A 204 9.15 -8.27 3.18
CA ASP A 204 8.26 -7.16 3.42
C ASP A 204 8.18 -6.91 4.93
N SER A 205 7.61 -7.82 5.73
CA SER A 205 7.38 -7.61 7.17
C SER A 205 8.66 -7.21 7.91
N ALA A 206 9.80 -7.81 7.56
CA ALA A 206 11.11 -7.45 8.08
C ALA A 206 11.56 -6.03 7.71
N SER A 207 11.40 -5.62 6.45
CA SER A 207 11.72 -4.27 6.00
C SER A 207 10.87 -3.21 6.71
N SER A 208 9.57 -3.47 6.90
CA SER A 208 8.71 -2.56 7.69
C SER A 208 9.20 -2.46 9.12
N ALA A 209 9.43 -3.60 9.78
CA ALA A 209 9.88 -3.63 11.16
C ALA A 209 11.19 -2.86 11.31
N LEU A 210 12.10 -2.95 10.33
CA LEU A 210 13.34 -2.18 10.29
C LEU A 210 13.09 -0.66 10.14
N VAL A 211 12.18 -0.24 9.25
CA VAL A 211 11.80 1.18 9.11
C VAL A 211 11.17 1.72 10.39
N PHE A 212 10.18 1.02 10.97
CA PHE A 212 9.49 1.45 12.18
C PHE A 212 10.40 1.50 13.41
N SER A 213 11.38 0.58 13.51
CA SER A 213 12.28 0.51 14.66
C SER A 213 13.57 1.33 14.52
N GLN A 214 14.08 1.55 13.30
CA GLN A 214 15.41 2.17 13.09
C GLN A 214 15.38 3.51 12.35
N VAL A 215 14.29 3.83 11.64
CA VAL A 215 14.20 5.06 10.82
C VAL A 215 13.21 6.05 11.41
N LEU A 216 11.95 5.63 11.61
CA LEU A 216 10.89 6.53 12.07
C LEU A 216 11.08 7.11 13.48
N PRO A 217 11.80 6.47 14.43
CA PRO A 217 12.10 7.10 15.71
C PRO A 217 12.87 8.43 15.56
N ASP A 218 13.65 8.63 14.49
CA ASP A 218 14.31 9.92 14.24
C ASP A 218 13.35 11.01 13.78
N VAL A 219 12.30 10.62 13.04
CA VAL A 219 11.23 11.53 12.65
C VAL A 219 10.43 11.95 13.88
N VAL A 220 10.07 11.01 14.74
CA VAL A 220 9.33 11.26 15.98
C VAL A 220 10.14 12.11 16.96
N ARG A 221 11.40 11.75 17.24
CA ARG A 221 12.28 12.55 18.12
C ARG A 221 12.58 13.93 17.53
N GLY A 222 12.72 14.02 16.21
CA GLY A 222 12.97 15.26 15.47
C GLY A 222 11.72 16.04 15.09
N ARG A 223 10.52 15.68 15.59
CA ARG A 223 9.21 16.18 15.10
C ARG A 223 9.18 17.69 14.88
N ALA A 224 9.69 18.46 15.84
CA ALA A 224 9.69 19.92 15.76
C ALA A 224 10.51 20.46 14.58
N ALA A 225 11.67 19.86 14.29
CA ALA A 225 12.51 20.24 13.15
C ALA A 225 11.82 19.90 11.82
N PHE A 226 11.19 18.73 11.71
CA PHE A 226 10.45 18.34 10.52
C PHE A 226 9.24 19.25 10.26
N LEU A 227 8.43 19.54 11.29
CA LEU A 227 7.28 20.44 11.15
C LEU A 227 7.68 21.84 10.69
N GLU A 228 8.75 22.38 11.28
CA GLU A 228 9.27 23.70 10.94
C GLU A 228 9.86 23.73 9.51
N ALA A 229 10.57 22.68 9.09
CA ALA A 229 11.05 22.55 7.72
C ALA A 229 9.89 22.45 6.71
N VAL A 230 8.86 21.64 7.00
CA VAL A 230 7.65 21.51 6.18
C VAL A 230 6.94 22.86 6.04
N GLU A 231 6.78 23.61 7.13
CA GLU A 231 6.16 24.93 7.10
C GLU A 231 7.00 25.95 6.31
N GLY A 232 8.32 25.92 6.48
CA GLY A 232 9.23 26.76 5.72
C GLY A 232 9.13 26.52 4.20
N VAL A 233 9.15 25.25 3.77
CA VAL A 233 8.98 24.91 2.34
C VAL A 233 7.58 25.29 1.85
N ARG A 234 6.54 25.05 2.65
CA ARG A 234 5.16 25.42 2.29
C ARG A 234 5.02 26.92 2.06
N LYS A 235 5.56 27.75 2.94
CA LYS A 235 5.54 29.23 2.80
C LYS A 235 6.24 29.66 1.52
N ASN A 236 7.41 29.10 1.24
CA ASN A 236 8.16 29.38 0.00
C ASN A 236 7.38 28.96 -1.24
N GLN A 237 6.78 27.77 -1.20
CA GLN A 237 5.94 27.29 -2.29
C GLN A 237 4.73 28.21 -2.46
N GLN A 238 3.99 28.59 -1.42
CA GLN A 238 2.82 29.48 -1.49
C GLN A 238 3.11 30.87 -2.05
N ALA A 239 4.35 31.37 -1.93
CA ALA A 239 4.78 32.62 -2.55
C ALA A 239 4.94 32.54 -4.08
N LEU A 240 5.06 31.33 -4.64
CA LEU A 240 5.05 31.12 -6.08
C LEU A 240 3.65 31.36 -6.65
N PRO A 241 3.52 31.79 -7.92
CA PRO A 241 2.22 31.84 -8.59
C PRO A 241 1.44 30.53 -8.41
N PRO A 242 0.11 30.57 -8.29
CA PRO A 242 -0.70 29.34 -8.29
C PRO A 242 -0.36 28.53 -9.55
N GLU A 243 -0.27 27.21 -9.39
CA GLU A 243 -0.24 26.36 -10.59
C GLU A 243 -1.56 26.61 -11.34
N PRO A 244 -1.52 26.74 -12.68
CA PRO A 244 -2.76 26.91 -13.43
C PRO A 244 -3.64 25.70 -13.12
N ASP A 245 -4.90 25.96 -12.74
CA ASP A 245 -5.87 24.90 -12.54
C ASP A 245 -5.88 24.00 -13.78
N PHE A 246 -5.77 22.70 -13.56
CA PHE A 246 -5.93 21.77 -14.66
C PHE A 246 -7.40 21.80 -15.07
N ASP A 247 -7.68 22.52 -16.16
CA ASP A 247 -8.98 22.55 -16.80
C ASP A 247 -9.27 21.17 -17.39
N PHE A 248 -9.98 20.34 -16.62
CA PHE A 248 -10.59 19.12 -17.13
C PHE A 248 -11.64 19.54 -18.15
N LYS A 249 -11.20 19.71 -19.40
CA LYS A 249 -12.10 19.95 -20.52
C LYS A 249 -13.05 18.78 -20.64
N THR A 250 -14.26 18.97 -20.12
CA THR A 250 -15.36 18.04 -20.31
C THR A 250 -15.99 18.31 -21.67
N VAL A 251 -16.49 17.25 -22.30
CA VAL A 251 -17.27 17.37 -23.53
C VAL A 251 -18.74 17.32 -23.12
N ASP A 252 -19.52 18.34 -23.50
CA ASP A 252 -20.96 18.29 -23.29
C ASP A 252 -21.60 17.28 -24.25
N LEU A 253 -21.97 16.12 -23.72
CA LEU A 253 -22.66 15.05 -24.47
C LEU A 253 -24.19 15.13 -24.34
N ALA A 254 -24.77 16.18 -23.75
CA ALA A 254 -26.22 16.30 -23.57
C ALA A 254 -26.99 16.31 -24.91
N LYS A 255 -26.33 16.73 -26.00
CA LYS A 255 -26.90 16.76 -27.35
C LYS A 255 -26.58 15.52 -28.19
N ALA A 256 -25.75 14.60 -27.72
CA ALA A 256 -25.40 13.36 -28.40
C ALA A 256 -26.53 12.31 -28.29
N ARG A 257 -27.75 12.68 -28.72
CA ARG A 257 -28.98 11.89 -28.52
C ARG A 257 -28.99 10.58 -29.31
N ASP A 258 -28.26 10.55 -30.41
CA ASP A 258 -28.02 9.43 -31.33
C ASP A 258 -26.84 8.53 -30.92
N SER A 259 -26.10 8.89 -29.86
CA SER A 259 -25.02 8.05 -29.36
C SER A 259 -25.56 6.72 -28.81
N LYS A 260 -24.80 5.65 -29.09
CA LYS A 260 -25.07 4.31 -28.58
C LYS A 260 -24.76 4.27 -27.07
N PRO A 261 -25.55 3.52 -26.27
CA PRO A 261 -25.18 3.26 -24.89
C PRO A 261 -23.79 2.63 -24.81
N VAL A 262 -23.03 3.02 -23.78
CA VAL A 262 -21.74 2.42 -23.46
C VAL A 262 -21.84 1.85 -22.07
N VAL A 263 -21.54 0.57 -21.93
CA VAL A 263 -21.46 -0.08 -20.62
C VAL A 263 -20.09 0.20 -20.02
N VAL A 264 -20.07 0.64 -18.77
CA VAL A 264 -18.86 0.98 -18.01
C VAL A 264 -18.88 0.20 -16.70
N GLY A 265 -17.87 -0.62 -16.50
CA GLY A 265 -17.66 -1.36 -15.25
C GLY A 265 -16.91 -0.51 -14.22
N VAL A 266 -17.44 -0.44 -13.00
CA VAL A 266 -16.69 0.05 -11.83
C VAL A 266 -16.32 -1.15 -10.98
N TRP A 267 -15.03 -1.49 -11.00
CA TRP A 267 -14.45 -2.52 -10.14
C TRP A 267 -13.90 -1.87 -8.89
N ASP A 268 -14.62 -2.07 -7.78
CA ASP A 268 -14.35 -1.44 -6.50
C ASP A 268 -14.90 -2.31 -5.36
N LEU A 269 -14.92 -1.79 -4.14
CA LEU A 269 -15.44 -2.48 -2.95
C LEU A 269 -16.97 -2.37 -2.83
N GLY A 270 -17.59 -1.65 -3.76
CA GLY A 270 -19.03 -1.50 -3.88
C GLY A 270 -19.42 -0.12 -4.39
N THR A 271 -20.65 0.02 -4.85
CA THR A 271 -21.20 1.27 -5.37
C THR A 271 -22.65 1.40 -4.96
N ASN A 272 -23.04 2.58 -4.47
CA ASN A 272 -24.42 2.87 -4.13
C ASN A 272 -25.25 3.07 -5.39
N THR A 273 -25.87 2.00 -5.87
CA THR A 273 -26.67 1.96 -7.10
C THR A 273 -27.93 2.81 -7.04
N GLU A 274 -28.42 3.15 -5.85
CA GLU A 274 -29.60 4.01 -5.68
C GLU A 274 -29.39 5.42 -6.25
N LEU A 275 -28.14 5.90 -6.27
CA LEU A 275 -27.77 7.20 -6.86
C LEU A 275 -27.73 7.17 -8.39
N PHE A 276 -27.67 5.98 -9.00
CA PHE A 276 -27.43 5.79 -10.43
C PHE A 276 -28.54 5.04 -11.15
N LYS A 277 -29.76 4.93 -10.58
CA LYS A 277 -30.89 4.15 -11.13
C LYS A 277 -31.17 4.36 -12.62
N LYS A 278 -30.96 5.59 -13.13
CA LYS A 278 -31.20 5.93 -14.55
C LYS A 278 -30.11 5.40 -15.49
N GLN A 279 -28.91 5.21 -14.96
CA GLN A 279 -27.72 4.77 -15.66
C GLN A 279 -27.30 3.37 -15.22
N LEU A 280 -28.03 2.67 -14.34
CA LEU A 280 -27.67 1.31 -13.95
C LEU A 280 -27.89 0.37 -15.16
N PHE A 281 -26.88 -0.43 -15.46
CA PHE A 281 -27.01 -1.55 -16.39
C PHE A 281 -28.06 -2.53 -15.86
N LYS A 282 -28.75 -3.19 -16.78
CA LYS A 282 -29.72 -4.23 -16.45
C LYS A 282 -29.41 -5.45 -17.29
N ASN A 283 -28.97 -6.53 -16.64
CA ASN A 283 -28.96 -7.84 -17.27
C ASN A 283 -30.43 -8.23 -17.53
N ARG A 284 -30.81 -8.30 -18.80
CA ARG A 284 -32.21 -8.62 -19.20
C ARG A 284 -32.49 -10.10 -19.24
N ALA A 285 -31.43 -10.92 -19.22
CA ALA A 285 -31.54 -12.36 -19.19
C ALA A 285 -31.75 -12.88 -17.76
N GLU A 286 -31.52 -12.04 -16.75
CA GLU A 286 -31.66 -12.34 -15.32
C GLU A 286 -32.94 -11.79 -14.68
N LEU A 287 -33.47 -12.53 -13.71
CA LEU A 287 -34.55 -12.11 -12.81
C LEU A 287 -34.08 -12.27 -11.36
N ALA A 288 -34.57 -11.41 -10.45
CA ALA A 288 -34.29 -11.52 -9.02
C ALA A 288 -35.04 -12.73 -8.39
N ASN A 289 -34.58 -13.95 -8.66
CA ASN A 289 -35.30 -15.18 -8.32
C ASN A 289 -34.43 -16.23 -7.61
N GLY A 290 -33.14 -15.94 -7.39
CA GLY A 290 -32.19 -16.84 -6.74
C GLY A 290 -31.64 -17.92 -7.67
N LYS A 291 -31.71 -17.74 -8.98
CA LYS A 291 -31.17 -18.65 -10.00
C LYS A 291 -30.29 -17.87 -10.97
N ASP A 292 -29.49 -18.63 -11.69
CA ASP A 292 -28.74 -18.19 -12.87
C ASP A 292 -29.65 -18.47 -14.08
N ASP A 293 -30.41 -17.46 -14.49
CA ASP A 293 -31.42 -17.58 -15.54
C ASP A 293 -30.78 -17.56 -16.94
N ASP A 294 -29.60 -16.96 -17.07
CA ASP A 294 -28.87 -16.82 -18.34
C ASP A 294 -27.77 -17.87 -18.56
N GLY A 295 -27.43 -18.65 -17.52
CA GLY A 295 -26.47 -19.74 -17.55
C GLY A 295 -25.01 -19.30 -17.56
N ASN A 296 -24.72 -18.05 -17.15
CA ASN A 296 -23.37 -17.49 -17.12
C ASN A 296 -22.56 -17.93 -15.88
N GLY A 297 -23.17 -18.68 -14.96
CA GLY A 297 -22.58 -19.15 -13.70
C GLY A 297 -22.72 -18.18 -12.54
N GLN A 298 -23.45 -17.08 -12.69
CA GLN A 298 -23.67 -16.02 -11.70
C GLN A 298 -25.16 -15.91 -11.40
N VAL A 299 -25.53 -16.00 -10.12
CA VAL A 299 -26.93 -15.94 -9.71
C VAL A 299 -27.34 -14.48 -9.49
N ASP A 300 -28.45 -14.06 -10.08
CA ASP A 300 -29.06 -12.73 -9.91
C ASP A 300 -28.09 -11.54 -10.21
N ASP A 301 -27.23 -11.59 -11.24
CA ASP A 301 -26.30 -10.51 -11.62
C ASP A 301 -26.96 -9.32 -12.34
N LEU A 302 -28.10 -8.86 -11.79
CA LEU A 302 -29.02 -7.91 -12.41
C LEU A 302 -28.39 -6.58 -12.84
N GLY A 303 -27.39 -6.10 -12.09
CA GLY A 303 -26.72 -4.82 -12.34
C GLY A 303 -25.22 -4.86 -12.05
N GLY A 304 -24.67 -6.07 -11.84
CA GLY A 304 -23.31 -6.24 -11.36
C GLY A 304 -23.04 -7.59 -10.71
N LEU A 305 -21.77 -7.79 -10.37
CA LEU A 305 -21.26 -8.97 -9.69
C LEU A 305 -20.71 -8.63 -8.31
N VAL A 306 -20.76 -9.61 -7.42
CA VAL A 306 -20.14 -9.59 -6.09
C VAL A 306 -19.42 -10.92 -5.88
N ASP A 307 -18.17 -10.88 -5.40
CA ASP A 307 -17.33 -12.08 -5.27
C ASP A 307 -17.68 -12.94 -4.02
N GLU A 308 -17.91 -12.31 -2.86
CA GLU A 308 -18.12 -13.00 -1.57
C GLU A 308 -19.54 -12.80 -0.97
N ALA A 309 -20.49 -12.30 -1.76
CA ALA A 309 -21.87 -12.10 -1.32
C ALA A 309 -22.84 -12.27 -2.48
N PRO A 310 -24.16 -12.36 -2.23
CA PRO A 310 -25.15 -12.35 -3.32
C PRO A 310 -25.00 -11.11 -4.21
N ASN A 311 -25.19 -11.26 -5.52
CA ASN A 311 -25.10 -10.18 -6.51
C ASN A 311 -26.12 -9.04 -6.29
N THR A 312 -27.05 -9.22 -5.36
CA THR A 312 -27.98 -8.19 -4.86
C THR A 312 -27.33 -7.18 -3.89
N LYS A 313 -26.12 -7.44 -3.38
CA LYS A 313 -25.40 -6.57 -2.43
C LYS A 313 -24.25 -5.80 -3.08
N LEU A 314 -24.57 -4.94 -4.04
CA LEU A 314 -23.59 -4.19 -4.84
C LEU A 314 -22.85 -3.07 -4.08
N LEU A 315 -23.26 -2.75 -2.84
CA LEU A 315 -22.61 -1.77 -1.96
C LEU A 315 -22.02 -2.48 -0.74
N PHE A 316 -20.79 -2.11 -0.37
CA PHE A 316 -20.25 -2.41 0.96
C PHE A 316 -20.88 -1.47 1.99
N GLU A 317 -21.50 -2.03 3.02
CA GLU A 317 -22.20 -1.26 4.06
C GLU A 317 -21.50 -1.46 5.42
N PRO A 318 -20.72 -0.47 5.91
CA PRO A 318 -20.15 -0.55 7.25
C PRO A 318 -21.22 -0.62 8.33
N ASP A 319 -20.83 -1.05 9.54
CA ASP A 319 -21.70 -1.00 10.71
C ASP A 319 -22.33 0.41 10.86
N PRO A 320 -23.64 0.53 11.10
CA PRO A 320 -24.32 1.82 11.22
C PRO A 320 -23.69 2.77 12.24
N LYS A 321 -23.10 2.25 13.33
CA LYS A 321 -22.39 3.07 14.32
C LYS A 321 -21.09 3.62 13.77
N VAL A 322 -20.35 2.83 12.97
CA VAL A 322 -19.15 3.29 12.28
C VAL A 322 -19.51 4.40 11.31
N LEU A 323 -20.59 4.23 10.53
CA LEU A 323 -21.11 5.27 9.64
C LEU A 323 -21.47 6.55 10.41
N GLU A 324 -22.22 6.45 11.50
CA GLU A 324 -22.61 7.61 12.30
C GLU A 324 -21.39 8.36 12.88
N GLU A 325 -20.45 7.63 13.46
CA GLU A 325 -19.29 8.18 14.15
C GLU A 325 -18.24 8.76 13.19
N TYR A 326 -17.94 8.05 12.10
CA TYR A 326 -16.78 8.33 11.26
C TYR A 326 -17.10 8.99 9.91
N LYS A 327 -18.36 9.02 9.46
CA LYS A 327 -18.74 9.74 8.22
C LYS A 327 -18.31 11.21 8.17
N PRO A 328 -18.33 12.00 9.28
CA PRO A 328 -17.81 13.37 9.26
C PRO A 328 -16.34 13.50 8.84
N PHE A 329 -15.57 12.42 8.94
CA PHE A 329 -14.15 12.37 8.57
C PHE A 329 -13.93 12.00 7.10
N LEU A 330 -14.96 11.61 6.34
CA LEU A 330 -14.84 11.13 4.96
C LEU A 330 -14.02 12.08 4.08
N ARG A 331 -14.29 13.39 4.15
CA ARG A 331 -13.53 14.37 3.36
C ARG A 331 -12.04 14.35 3.71
N GLY A 332 -11.72 14.27 5.00
CA GLY A 332 -10.34 14.21 5.46
C GLY A 332 -9.64 12.91 5.04
N ILE A 333 -10.34 11.79 5.08
CA ILE A 333 -9.83 10.49 4.61
C ILE A 333 -9.51 10.56 3.11
N MET A 334 -10.42 11.11 2.30
CA MET A 334 -10.20 11.30 0.86
C MET A 334 -9.06 12.28 0.57
N ASP A 335 -8.99 13.39 1.31
CA ASP A 335 -7.90 14.35 1.20
C ASP A 335 -6.56 13.67 1.53
N LEU A 336 -6.46 12.91 2.62
CA LEU A 336 -5.24 12.17 2.98
C LEU A 336 -4.86 11.13 1.92
N ARG A 337 -5.81 10.37 1.36
CA ARG A 337 -5.58 9.42 0.24
C ARG A 337 -5.13 10.13 -1.04
N ALA A 338 -5.67 11.32 -1.31
CA ALA A 338 -5.22 12.20 -2.40
C ALA A 338 -3.88 12.90 -2.08
N GLY A 339 -3.33 12.72 -0.88
CA GLY A 339 -2.07 13.34 -0.49
C GLY A 339 -2.21 14.81 -0.09
N ILE A 340 -3.39 15.24 0.33
CA ILE A 340 -3.70 16.59 0.76
C ILE A 340 -3.77 16.60 2.29
N ALA A 341 -2.64 16.35 2.96
CA ALA A 341 -2.63 16.25 4.43
C ALA A 341 -2.89 17.58 5.14
N ASN A 342 -2.81 18.72 4.45
CA ASN A 342 -2.91 20.06 5.02
C ASN A 342 -4.32 20.65 4.99
N SER A 343 -5.32 19.97 4.40
CA SER A 343 -6.69 20.45 4.49
C SER A 343 -7.18 20.41 5.94
N GLU A 344 -8.10 21.30 6.31
CA GLU A 344 -8.70 21.28 7.65
C GLU A 344 -9.32 19.90 7.95
N ALA A 345 -9.96 19.28 6.96
CA ALA A 345 -10.55 17.96 7.08
C ALA A 345 -9.49 16.87 7.31
N ALA A 346 -8.38 16.88 6.57
CA ALA A 346 -7.27 15.95 6.76
C ALA A 346 -6.62 16.11 8.14
N GLN A 347 -6.45 17.35 8.62
CA GLN A 347 -5.93 17.62 9.96
C GLN A 347 -6.83 17.09 11.07
N LYS A 348 -8.16 17.11 10.89
CA LYS A 348 -9.10 16.48 11.84
C LYS A 348 -8.90 14.96 11.94
N VAL A 349 -8.68 14.28 10.82
CA VAL A 349 -8.38 12.83 10.81
C VAL A 349 -7.03 12.55 11.49
N LEU A 350 -6.00 13.31 11.17
CA LEU A 350 -4.69 13.15 11.80
C LEU A 350 -4.74 13.44 13.32
N ALA A 351 -5.55 14.41 13.75
CA ALA A 351 -5.77 14.68 15.17
C ALA A 351 -6.48 13.53 15.89
N LEU A 352 -7.48 12.93 15.24
CA LEU A 352 -8.16 11.74 15.74
C LEU A 352 -7.18 10.56 15.91
N MET A 353 -6.36 10.28 14.89
CA MET A 353 -5.33 9.23 14.96
C MET A 353 -4.29 9.46 16.05
N ARG A 354 -3.88 10.72 16.29
CA ARG A 354 -2.97 11.09 17.38
C ARG A 354 -3.57 10.85 18.77
N GLY A 355 -4.89 10.91 18.89
CA GLY A 355 -5.59 10.66 20.16
C GLY A 355 -5.47 9.21 20.65
N VAL A 356 -5.05 8.29 19.78
CA VAL A 356 -5.00 6.86 20.07
C VAL A 356 -3.57 6.38 20.28
N SER A 357 -3.29 5.82 21.46
CA SER A 357 -1.94 5.39 21.87
C SER A 357 -1.78 3.89 22.11
N ASN A 358 -2.86 3.13 21.99
CA ASN A 358 -2.90 1.67 22.14
C ASN A 358 -2.99 1.01 20.76
N ALA A 359 -2.19 -0.05 20.53
CA ALA A 359 -2.18 -0.83 19.29
C ALA A 359 -3.58 -1.30 18.85
N LYS A 360 -4.35 -1.87 19.78
CA LYS A 360 -5.68 -2.44 19.48
C LYS A 360 -6.70 -1.34 19.15
N GLU A 361 -6.62 -0.21 19.84
CA GLU A 361 -7.50 0.93 19.57
C GLU A 361 -7.12 1.59 18.24
N LEU A 362 -5.82 1.67 17.93
CA LEU A 362 -5.33 2.24 16.68
C LEU A 362 -5.79 1.38 15.50
N GLU A 363 -5.65 0.06 15.60
CA GLU A 363 -6.15 -0.88 14.60
C GLU A 363 -7.66 -0.74 14.39
N ARG A 364 -8.45 -0.66 15.47
CA ARG A 364 -9.89 -0.46 15.38
C ARG A 364 -10.26 0.87 14.73
N LEU A 365 -9.55 1.95 15.07
CA LEU A 365 -9.76 3.26 14.46
C LEU A 365 -9.44 3.20 12.96
N GLU A 366 -8.32 2.60 12.58
CA GLU A 366 -7.92 2.46 11.17
C GLU A 366 -8.92 1.65 10.37
N GLN A 367 -9.40 0.52 10.92
CA GLN A 367 -10.47 -0.27 10.31
C GLN A 367 -11.75 0.56 10.10
N SER A 368 -12.10 1.40 11.07
CA SER A 368 -13.29 2.26 10.99
C SER A 368 -13.13 3.35 9.92
N LEU A 369 -11.98 4.02 9.87
CA LEU A 369 -11.68 5.03 8.86
C LEU A 369 -11.59 4.42 7.45
N ASP A 370 -10.97 3.24 7.32
CA ASP A 370 -10.92 2.50 6.06
C ASP A 370 -12.33 2.17 5.58
N ALA A 371 -13.18 1.60 6.44
CA ALA A 371 -14.55 1.25 6.09
C ALA A 371 -15.36 2.46 5.56
N ILE A 372 -15.20 3.65 6.14
CA ILE A 372 -15.82 4.86 5.61
C ILE A 372 -15.28 5.25 4.24
N GLY A 373 -13.96 5.15 4.06
CA GLY A 373 -13.34 5.43 2.77
C GLY A 373 -13.82 4.48 1.69
N GLU A 374 -13.91 3.19 2.00
CA GLU A 374 -14.34 2.11 1.12
C GLU A 374 -15.83 2.22 0.75
N TRP A 375 -16.69 2.52 1.73
CA TRP A 375 -18.12 2.78 1.51
C TRP A 375 -18.39 3.87 0.46
N ALA A 376 -17.55 4.91 0.43
CA ALA A 376 -17.72 6.04 -0.48
C ALA A 376 -16.98 5.88 -1.83
N HIS A 377 -15.93 5.06 -1.89
CA HIS A 377 -14.95 5.11 -2.99
C HIS A 377 -15.53 4.72 -4.35
N GLY A 378 -16.07 3.52 -4.51
CA GLY A 378 -16.66 3.10 -5.78
C GLY A 378 -17.83 3.98 -6.23
N THR A 379 -18.64 4.47 -5.26
CA THR A 379 -19.69 5.46 -5.53
C THR A 379 -19.13 6.77 -6.10
N HIS A 380 -18.01 7.26 -5.57
CA HIS A 380 -17.35 8.46 -6.08
C HIS A 380 -16.77 8.24 -7.49
N VAL A 381 -16.12 7.10 -7.73
CA VAL A 381 -15.59 6.71 -9.06
C VAL A 381 -16.71 6.61 -10.09
N ALA A 382 -17.82 5.94 -9.76
CA ALA A 382 -19.00 5.86 -10.61
C ALA A 382 -19.55 7.26 -10.94
N GLY A 383 -19.62 8.15 -9.95
CA GLY A 383 -20.02 9.54 -10.16
C GLY A 383 -19.16 10.26 -11.18
N LEU A 384 -17.83 10.12 -11.09
CA LEU A 384 -16.89 10.73 -12.04
C LEU A 384 -17.05 10.17 -13.46
N LEU A 385 -17.22 8.85 -13.60
CA LEU A 385 -17.36 8.20 -14.90
C LEU A 385 -18.68 8.52 -15.61
N LEU A 386 -19.75 8.70 -14.84
CA LEU A 386 -21.11 8.92 -15.37
C LEU A 386 -21.45 10.40 -15.56
N ALA A 387 -20.70 11.31 -14.91
CA ALA A 387 -20.94 12.74 -14.93
C ALA A 387 -20.96 13.29 -16.36
N GLY A 388 -22.10 13.83 -16.77
CA GLY A 388 -22.26 14.43 -18.11
C GLY A 388 -22.36 13.43 -19.26
N ILE A 389 -22.51 12.12 -18.98
CA ILE A 389 -22.61 11.06 -20.01
C ILE A 389 -23.96 10.31 -19.89
N PRO A 390 -25.08 10.88 -20.38
CA PRO A 390 -26.42 10.31 -20.14
C PRO A 390 -26.65 8.89 -20.68
N LYS A 391 -25.82 8.45 -21.64
CA LYS A 391 -25.91 7.14 -22.29
C LYS A 391 -24.98 6.09 -21.68
N ALA A 392 -24.12 6.47 -20.73
CA ALA A 392 -23.30 5.51 -20.01
C ALA A 392 -24.19 4.64 -19.09
N GLN A 393 -23.92 3.34 -19.09
CA GLN A 393 -24.58 2.37 -18.24
C GLN A 393 -23.57 1.74 -17.27
N LEU A 394 -23.79 1.90 -15.98
CA LEU A 394 -22.94 1.40 -14.91
C LEU A 394 -23.20 -0.08 -14.65
N VAL A 395 -22.16 -0.89 -14.73
CA VAL A 395 -22.11 -2.23 -14.12
C VAL A 395 -21.22 -2.14 -12.89
N VAL A 396 -21.66 -2.70 -11.77
CA VAL A 396 -20.87 -2.73 -10.54
C VAL A 396 -20.15 -4.07 -10.43
N PHE A 397 -18.85 -4.05 -10.19
CA PHE A 397 -18.08 -5.22 -9.81
C PHE A 397 -17.58 -4.98 -8.39
N ARG A 398 -18.26 -5.60 -7.44
CA ARG A 398 -17.91 -5.51 -6.03
C ARG A 398 -16.94 -6.64 -5.68
N SER A 399 -15.71 -6.27 -5.47
CA SER A 399 -14.68 -7.18 -4.98
C SER A 399 -14.63 -7.14 -3.46
N ALA A 400 -14.28 -8.27 -2.85
CA ALA A 400 -14.19 -8.44 -1.40
C ALA A 400 -12.81 -8.03 -0.84
N TRP A 401 -12.00 -7.29 -1.58
CA TRP A 401 -10.61 -6.99 -1.20
C TRP A 401 -10.47 -6.18 0.09
N ALA A 402 -11.52 -5.48 0.51
CA ALA A 402 -11.52 -4.75 1.76
C ALA A 402 -12.94 -4.52 2.33
N GLY A 403 -12.99 -4.38 3.66
CA GLY A 403 -14.18 -3.95 4.40
C GLY A 403 -14.86 -5.04 5.22
N GLU A 404 -15.48 -6.02 4.57
CA GLU A 404 -16.43 -6.95 5.24
C GLU A 404 -15.75 -8.21 5.82
N ALA A 405 -14.62 -8.57 5.24
CA ALA A 405 -13.56 -9.35 5.86
C ALA A 405 -12.28 -8.81 5.24
N ARG A 406 -11.17 -8.72 5.98
CA ARG A 406 -9.87 -8.62 5.32
C ARG A 406 -9.30 -10.05 5.22
N PRO A 407 -9.67 -10.89 4.22
CA PRO A 407 -8.89 -12.12 3.96
C PRO A 407 -7.40 -11.79 3.74
N TYR A 408 -7.12 -10.54 3.35
CA TYR A 408 -5.83 -10.04 2.94
C TYR A 408 -5.15 -9.11 3.96
N HIS A 409 -5.63 -9.03 5.21
CA HIS A 409 -5.19 -8.06 6.24
C HIS A 409 -3.66 -7.98 6.42
N HIS A 410 -2.95 -9.04 6.03
CA HIS A 410 -1.50 -9.18 6.15
C HIS A 410 -0.78 -9.57 4.84
N ARG A 411 -1.48 -9.92 3.74
CA ARG A 411 -0.84 -10.55 2.56
C ARG A 411 -1.18 -9.97 1.18
N GLY A 412 -2.24 -9.17 1.06
CA GLY A 412 -2.76 -8.75 -0.26
C GLY A 412 -3.31 -9.92 -1.11
N PRO A 413 -4.01 -9.63 -2.23
CA PRO A 413 -4.44 -10.65 -3.19
C PRO A 413 -3.24 -11.21 -3.98
N THR A 414 -3.27 -12.50 -4.29
CA THR A 414 -2.32 -13.20 -5.16
C THR A 414 -2.62 -12.94 -6.64
N ASP A 415 -1.63 -13.14 -7.51
CA ASP A 415 -1.81 -13.02 -8.96
C ASP A 415 -2.89 -13.97 -9.51
N GLU A 416 -3.09 -15.13 -8.88
CA GLU A 416 -4.13 -16.10 -9.26
C GLU A 416 -5.54 -15.60 -8.87
N GLU A 417 -5.69 -15.04 -7.67
CA GLU A 417 -6.93 -14.39 -7.22
C GLU A 417 -7.29 -13.21 -8.14
N LEU A 418 -6.30 -12.35 -8.46
CA LEU A 418 -6.46 -11.24 -9.42
C LEU A 418 -6.83 -11.71 -10.83
N ALA A 419 -6.29 -12.85 -11.27
CA ALA A 419 -6.60 -13.44 -12.57
C ALA A 419 -8.02 -14.06 -12.60
N GLY A 420 -8.46 -14.66 -11.50
CA GLY A 420 -9.81 -15.18 -11.32
C GLY A 420 -10.86 -14.08 -11.44
N GLU A 421 -10.68 -12.97 -10.72
CA GLU A 421 -11.60 -11.83 -10.80
C GLU A 421 -11.64 -11.20 -12.18
N ARG A 422 -10.48 -11.08 -12.84
CA ARG A 422 -10.42 -10.60 -14.23
C ARG A 422 -11.25 -11.49 -15.17
N LYS A 423 -11.17 -12.81 -15.01
CA LYS A 423 -11.93 -13.76 -15.83
C LYS A 423 -13.44 -13.60 -15.62
N ASN A 424 -13.88 -13.38 -14.38
CA ASN A 424 -15.29 -13.08 -14.08
C ASN A 424 -15.74 -11.79 -14.76
N MET A 425 -14.87 -10.77 -14.77
CA MET A 425 -15.12 -9.50 -15.44
C MET A 425 -15.25 -9.64 -16.96
N ASP A 426 -14.35 -10.39 -17.58
CA ASP A 426 -14.37 -10.63 -19.02
C ASP A 426 -15.63 -11.42 -19.44
N ALA A 427 -16.17 -12.28 -18.56
CA ALA A 427 -17.41 -13.02 -18.81
C ALA A 427 -18.66 -12.11 -18.84
N VAL A 428 -18.72 -11.08 -18.00
CA VAL A 428 -19.83 -10.10 -18.00
C VAL A 428 -19.69 -9.05 -19.12
N ALA A 429 -18.47 -8.79 -19.54
CA ALA A 429 -18.20 -7.84 -20.62
C ALA A 429 -18.43 -8.42 -22.03
N ALA A 430 -18.44 -9.75 -22.18
CA ALA A 430 -18.67 -10.47 -23.43
C ALA A 430 -20.17 -10.60 -23.74
#